data_AF-A0A511V2K8-F1
#
_entry.id   AF-A0A511V2K8-F1
#
_cell.length_a   1.000
_cell.length_b   1.000
_cell.length_c   1.000
_cell.angle_alpha   90.00
_cell.angle_beta   90.00
_cell.angle_gamma   90.00
#
_symmetry.space_group_name_H-M   'P 1'
#
loop_
_entity.id
_entity.type
_entity.pdbx_description
1 polymer ?
#
loop_
_entity_poly.entity_id
_entity_poly.type
_entity_poly.pdbx_seq_one_letter_code
_entity_poly.pdbx_strand_id
1 'polypeptide(L)'
;MYGAKQFIQDYILKKNEQIEWLDTDDSDLLYGYIVKRTPRTYRRLAELWIGIKWSEQPSSPEKSLLDLKLSIHKAKPISVDDGTLRHWLVEGWMIRKVTLSDDERTPLTEGYYMGPTLYAYIERERQQKIKQEIATFVQLQEQLSHCVIPDHISASFSQHINDILSLNYEEFEKSDRFQDWTVHKRVIFLKFLIALLKLRETKSMFDFKEIGASYFKKIGGSKVFDRYKDDFLNLLETWLQATPEVIGIISHGRVHSVYFSGNVKGIYANFQAGALHAVTDVALLNEQFHTVDHVLWLVENRAMLTRMAASPTFLKETASIVICLDGHIRSSHHTFTQQISHSPSIKQVLIWTDYDESGLSIAYDAYRIVPDDVTVKWIASDGSIFRDYEAYKNWLQHQLSITKREQEEVLGDEKQWKKWINH
;
A
#
# COMPACT_ATOMS: atom_id res chain seq x y z
N MET A 1 13.58 37.63 -30.87
CA MET A 1 13.64 38.82 -29.99
C MET A 1 12.52 38.88 -28.94
N TYR A 2 11.26 38.54 -29.26
CA TYR A 2 10.14 38.64 -28.32
C TYR A 2 10.17 37.65 -27.12
N GLY A 3 10.68 36.43 -27.32
CA GLY A 3 10.68 35.40 -26.26
C GLY A 3 11.52 35.72 -25.02
N ALA A 4 12.75 36.20 -25.19
CA ALA A 4 13.65 36.51 -24.07
C ALA A 4 13.15 37.70 -23.23
N LYS A 5 12.65 38.77 -23.87
CA LYS A 5 12.11 39.93 -23.15
C LYS A 5 10.83 39.57 -22.37
N GLN A 6 9.95 38.76 -22.96
CA GLN A 6 8.73 38.29 -22.31
C GLN A 6 9.05 37.40 -21.09
N PHE A 7 10.00 36.47 -21.22
CA PHE A 7 10.41 35.59 -20.12
C PHE A 7 10.83 36.36 -18.87
N ILE A 8 11.55 37.47 -19.05
CA ILE A 8 11.97 38.32 -17.93
C ILE A 8 10.79 39.01 -17.26
N GLN A 9 9.83 39.49 -18.05
CA GLN A 9 8.61 40.09 -17.54
C GLN A 9 7.78 39.10 -16.72
N ASP A 10 7.69 37.85 -17.18
CA ASP A 10 6.85 36.83 -16.56
C ASP A 10 7.49 36.23 -15.29
N TYR A 11 8.81 36.02 -15.29
CA TYR A 11 9.46 35.21 -14.27
C TYR A 11 10.48 35.95 -13.38
N ILE A 12 11.06 37.07 -13.84
CA ILE A 12 12.17 37.74 -13.14
C ILE A 12 11.75 39.07 -12.51
N LEU A 13 10.94 39.88 -13.21
CA LEU A 13 10.52 41.18 -12.72
C LEU A 13 9.52 41.06 -11.56
N LYS A 14 9.68 41.93 -10.56
CA LYS A 14 8.73 42.05 -9.46
C LYS A 14 7.69 43.15 -9.74
N LYS A 15 6.68 43.22 -8.87
CA LYS A 15 5.65 44.26 -8.93
C LYS A 15 6.27 45.67 -8.96
N ASN A 16 5.83 46.48 -9.92
CA ASN A 16 6.31 47.85 -10.19
C ASN A 16 7.75 47.96 -10.70
N GLU A 17 8.37 46.84 -11.10
CA GLU A 17 9.63 46.83 -11.82
C GLU A 17 9.39 46.78 -13.34
N GLN A 18 10.25 47.43 -14.09
CA GLN A 18 10.27 47.46 -15.56
C GLN A 18 11.71 47.37 -16.05
N ILE A 19 11.92 47.09 -17.33
CA ILE A 19 13.26 47.11 -17.93
C ILE A 19 13.39 48.28 -18.88
N GLU A 20 14.46 49.04 -18.67
CA GLU A 20 14.98 49.99 -19.64
C GLU A 20 16.12 49.33 -20.40
N TRP A 21 15.78 48.83 -21.59
CA TRP A 21 16.74 48.24 -22.51
C TRP A 21 17.66 49.33 -23.05
N LEU A 22 18.94 49.02 -23.16
CA LEU A 22 19.92 49.88 -23.80
C LEU A 22 20.29 49.29 -25.15
N ASP A 23 20.54 50.17 -26.12
CA ASP A 23 21.14 49.78 -27.37
C ASP A 23 22.63 49.51 -27.13
N THR A 24 23.08 48.31 -27.47
CA THR A 24 24.47 47.88 -27.33
C THR A 24 25.03 47.44 -28.67
N ASP A 25 26.34 47.69 -28.87
CA ASP A 25 27.06 47.23 -30.05
C ASP A 25 27.32 45.70 -30.04
N ASP A 26 27.12 45.02 -28.91
CA ASP A 26 27.22 43.57 -28.80
C ASP A 26 25.98 42.92 -29.43
N SER A 27 26.16 42.30 -30.60
CA SER A 27 25.08 41.71 -31.40
C SER A 27 24.45 40.46 -30.79
N ASP A 28 25.07 39.89 -29.75
CA ASP A 28 24.66 38.60 -29.18
C ASP A 28 23.99 38.73 -27.80
N LEU A 29 24.10 39.90 -27.15
CA LEU A 29 23.55 40.16 -25.81
C LEU A 29 22.61 41.36 -25.80
N LEU A 30 21.49 41.22 -25.08
CA LEU A 30 20.67 42.35 -24.64
C LEU A 30 21.17 42.82 -23.28
N TYR A 31 21.28 44.14 -23.16
CA TYR A 31 21.60 44.81 -21.91
C TYR A 31 20.46 45.74 -21.48
N GLY A 32 20.19 45.81 -20.19
CA GLY A 32 19.20 46.74 -19.66
C GLY A 32 19.25 46.89 -18.15
N TYR A 33 18.61 47.96 -17.67
CA TYR A 33 18.42 48.19 -16.24
C TYR A 33 17.04 47.72 -15.80
N ILE A 34 16.98 46.98 -14.70
CA ILE A 34 15.75 46.82 -13.93
C ILE A 34 15.52 48.10 -13.15
N VAL A 35 14.43 48.79 -13.44
CA VAL A 35 14.04 50.05 -12.80
C VAL A 35 12.74 49.87 -12.04
N LYS A 36 12.64 50.49 -10.86
CA LYS A 36 11.39 50.54 -10.10
C LYS A 36 10.75 51.91 -10.29
N ARG A 37 9.52 51.90 -10.80
CA ARG A 37 8.73 53.12 -11.02
C ARG A 37 7.54 53.13 -10.09
N THR A 38 7.47 54.14 -9.24
CA THR A 38 6.30 54.48 -8.43
C THR A 38 5.97 55.95 -8.64
N PRO A 39 4.77 56.44 -8.26
CA PRO A 39 4.40 57.84 -8.44
C PRO A 39 5.37 58.86 -7.81
N ARG A 40 6.25 58.44 -6.89
CA ARG A 40 7.20 59.31 -6.18
C ARG A 40 8.67 58.91 -6.36
N THR A 41 8.97 57.82 -7.05
CA THR A 41 10.33 57.27 -7.09
C THR A 41 10.60 56.59 -8.41
N TYR A 42 11.68 57.04 -9.07
CA TYR A 42 12.37 56.32 -10.14
C TYR A 42 13.73 55.91 -9.59
N ARG A 43 14.08 54.63 -9.71
CA ARG A 43 15.36 54.12 -9.23
C ARG A 43 15.82 52.91 -10.05
N ARG A 44 17.09 52.89 -10.46
CA ARG A 44 17.75 51.70 -11.02
C ARG A 44 18.14 50.74 -9.90
N LEU A 45 17.72 49.50 -10.04
CA LEU A 45 17.92 48.46 -9.02
C LEU A 45 18.99 47.45 -9.43
N ALA A 46 19.08 47.13 -10.71
CA ALA A 46 20.02 46.13 -11.19
C ALA A 46 20.32 46.29 -12.68
N GLU A 47 21.48 45.82 -13.08
CA GLU A 47 21.90 45.60 -14.46
C GLU A 47 21.61 44.15 -14.85
N LEU A 48 21.21 43.95 -16.11
CA LEU A 48 20.79 42.66 -16.63
C LEU A 48 21.44 42.39 -17.99
N TRP A 49 22.00 41.20 -18.16
CA TRP A 49 22.50 40.69 -19.44
C TRP A 49 21.81 39.38 -19.81
N ILE A 50 21.39 39.30 -21.07
CA ILE A 50 20.66 38.15 -21.60
C ILE A 50 21.12 37.85 -23.02
N GLY A 51 21.32 36.58 -23.36
CA GLY A 51 21.49 36.13 -24.73
C GLY A 51 20.31 36.52 -25.63
N ILE A 52 20.62 37.03 -26.83
CA ILE A 52 19.63 37.23 -27.89
C ILE A 52 19.19 35.88 -28.47
N LYS A 53 20.11 34.91 -28.50
CA LYS A 53 19.81 33.54 -28.92
C LYS A 53 18.90 32.88 -27.89
N TRP A 54 17.83 32.31 -28.39
CA TRP A 54 16.91 31.47 -27.63
C TRP A 54 16.34 30.42 -28.58
N SER A 55 16.22 29.20 -28.07
CA SER A 55 15.59 28.09 -28.77
C SER A 55 14.44 27.54 -27.93
N GLU A 56 13.28 27.37 -28.56
CA GLU A 56 12.15 26.61 -27.99
C GLU A 56 12.44 25.11 -27.94
N GLN A 57 13.36 24.63 -28.79
CA GLN A 57 13.78 23.24 -28.85
C GLN A 57 15.30 23.13 -28.72
N PRO A 58 15.84 23.44 -27.54
CA PRO A 58 17.28 23.40 -27.33
C PRO A 58 17.80 21.95 -27.33
N SER A 59 19.05 21.78 -27.77
CA SER A 59 19.82 20.55 -27.55
C SER A 59 20.12 20.35 -26.06
N SER A 60 20.62 19.19 -25.65
CA SER A 60 21.02 18.97 -24.25
C SER A 60 22.08 19.99 -23.83
N PRO A 61 21.90 20.70 -22.69
CA PRO A 61 22.94 21.54 -22.12
C PRO A 61 24.09 20.70 -21.58
N GLU A 62 25.22 21.36 -21.31
CA GLU A 62 26.35 20.76 -20.60
C GLU A 62 25.96 20.32 -19.18
N LYS A 63 26.52 19.20 -18.73
CA LYS A 63 26.24 18.66 -17.39
C LYS A 63 26.62 19.63 -16.27
N SER A 64 27.75 20.33 -16.44
CA SER A 64 28.23 21.37 -15.53
C SER A 64 27.20 22.47 -15.29
N LEU A 65 26.46 22.88 -16.32
CA LEU A 65 25.38 23.86 -16.21
C LEU A 65 24.17 23.32 -15.45
N LEU A 66 23.76 22.07 -15.71
CA LEU A 66 22.64 21.42 -15.01
C LEU A 66 22.91 21.27 -13.50
N ASP A 67 24.16 20.97 -13.13
CA ASP A 67 24.58 20.77 -11.74
C ASP A 67 24.49 22.06 -10.90
N LEU A 68 24.48 23.25 -11.53
CA LEU A 68 24.27 24.55 -10.84
C LEU A 68 22.85 24.71 -10.31
N LYS A 69 21.89 23.97 -10.88
CA LYS A 69 20.45 24.01 -10.52
C LYS A 69 19.92 25.45 -10.45
N LEU A 70 20.17 26.24 -11.49
CA LEU A 70 19.73 27.64 -11.55
C LEU A 70 18.22 27.73 -11.37
N SER A 71 17.75 28.84 -10.82
CA SER A 71 16.33 29.07 -10.54
C SER A 71 15.84 30.28 -11.33
N ILE A 72 14.56 30.25 -11.72
CA ILE A 72 13.87 31.41 -12.27
C ILE A 72 13.55 32.46 -11.20
N HIS A 73 13.51 32.10 -9.91
CA HIS A 73 13.09 33.02 -8.84
C HIS A 73 14.26 33.58 -8.00
N LYS A 74 15.40 32.89 -7.98
CA LYS A 74 16.55 33.28 -7.14
C LYS A 74 17.85 33.26 -7.94
N ALA A 75 18.51 34.41 -7.97
CA ALA A 75 19.87 34.54 -8.50
C ALA A 75 20.84 33.73 -7.64
N LYS A 76 21.75 32.99 -8.27
CA LYS A 76 22.83 32.27 -7.61
C LYS A 76 24.19 32.83 -8.01
N PRO A 77 25.13 33.02 -7.07
CA PRO A 77 26.52 33.26 -7.45
C PRO A 77 27.07 31.99 -8.12
N ILE A 78 27.86 32.17 -9.17
CA ILE A 78 28.52 31.09 -9.91
C ILE A 78 30.00 31.47 -10.00
N SER A 79 30.88 30.48 -9.82
CA SER A 79 32.33 30.63 -9.99
C SER A 79 32.80 29.62 -11.03
N VAL A 80 32.76 30.04 -12.30
CA VAL A 80 33.35 29.32 -13.43
C VAL A 80 34.12 30.34 -14.28
N ASP A 81 34.92 29.90 -15.24
CA ASP A 81 35.69 30.82 -16.07
C ASP A 81 34.80 31.72 -16.94
N ASP A 82 35.30 32.91 -17.26
CA ASP A 82 34.55 33.94 -18.00
C ASP A 82 34.16 33.49 -19.41
N GLY A 83 34.94 32.60 -20.03
CA GLY A 83 34.65 32.05 -21.35
C GLY A 83 33.38 31.20 -21.32
N THR A 84 33.30 30.29 -20.36
CA THR A 84 32.10 29.46 -20.13
C THR A 84 30.91 30.29 -19.69
N LEU A 85 31.08 31.27 -18.79
CA LEU A 85 30.00 32.20 -18.41
C LEU A 85 29.45 32.94 -19.63
N ARG A 86 30.32 33.51 -20.46
CA ARG A 86 29.91 34.24 -21.67
C ARG A 86 29.19 33.31 -22.64
N HIS A 87 29.70 32.09 -22.85
CA HIS A 87 29.06 31.10 -23.71
C HIS A 87 27.63 30.78 -23.24
N TRP A 88 27.45 30.44 -21.96
CA TRP A 88 26.14 30.12 -21.42
C TRP A 88 25.16 31.30 -21.44
N LEU A 89 25.67 32.53 -21.23
CA LEU A 89 24.87 33.75 -21.34
C LEU A 89 24.40 33.99 -22.77
N VAL A 90 25.31 33.94 -23.75
CA VAL A 90 25.02 34.19 -25.18
C VAL A 90 24.00 33.21 -25.72
N GLU A 91 24.10 31.93 -25.36
CA GLU A 91 23.16 30.88 -25.79
C GLU A 91 21.83 30.89 -25.01
N GLY A 92 21.64 31.85 -24.10
CA GLY A 92 20.37 32.06 -23.38
C GLY A 92 20.10 31.02 -22.29
N TRP A 93 21.11 30.25 -21.88
CA TRP A 93 21.00 29.26 -20.80
C TRP A 93 20.85 29.89 -19.42
N MET A 94 21.40 31.09 -19.25
CA MET A 94 21.38 31.82 -18.00
C MET A 94 21.19 33.31 -18.24
N ILE A 95 20.83 34.03 -17.17
CA ILE A 95 20.68 35.48 -17.16
C ILE A 95 21.57 36.03 -16.06
N ARG A 96 22.43 37.00 -16.39
CA ARG A 96 23.27 37.69 -15.41
C ARG A 96 22.51 38.86 -14.83
N LYS A 97 22.53 39.00 -13.51
CA LYS A 97 22.00 40.15 -12.78
C LYS A 97 23.05 40.69 -11.83
N VAL A 98 23.33 41.98 -11.95
CA VAL A 98 24.16 42.72 -10.99
C VAL A 98 23.27 43.70 -10.26
N THR A 99 23.09 43.51 -8.96
CA THR A 99 22.28 44.40 -8.12
C THR A 99 23.09 45.62 -7.74
N LEU A 100 22.49 46.81 -7.86
CA LEU A 100 23.13 48.09 -7.60
C LEU A 100 22.80 48.60 -6.20
N SER A 101 23.68 49.45 -5.68
CA SER A 101 23.49 50.11 -4.39
C SER A 101 22.45 51.23 -4.44
N ASP A 102 22.22 51.90 -3.32
CA ASP A 102 21.32 53.07 -3.23
C ASP A 102 21.78 54.25 -4.10
N ASP A 103 23.05 54.29 -4.48
CA ASP A 103 23.61 55.27 -5.41
C ASP A 103 23.34 54.98 -6.90
N GLU A 104 22.65 53.87 -7.21
CA GLU A 104 22.31 53.42 -8.57
C GLU A 104 23.52 53.17 -9.50
N ARG A 105 24.73 53.03 -8.94
CA ARG A 105 25.98 52.90 -9.71
C ARG A 105 26.88 51.80 -9.17
N THR A 106 27.00 51.67 -7.85
CA THR A 106 27.94 50.74 -7.23
C THR A 106 27.36 49.32 -7.25
N PRO A 107 28.05 48.33 -7.86
CA PRO A 107 27.64 46.93 -7.81
C PRO A 107 27.70 46.39 -6.37
N LEU A 108 26.60 45.83 -5.88
CA LEU A 108 26.53 45.17 -4.57
C LEU A 108 26.74 43.66 -4.67
N THR A 109 25.96 43.01 -5.52
CA THR A 109 25.96 41.55 -5.64
C THR A 109 25.71 41.14 -7.07
N GLU A 110 26.47 40.16 -7.53
CA GLU A 110 26.27 39.52 -8.81
C GLU A 110 25.66 38.12 -8.61
N GLY A 111 24.73 37.76 -9.49
CA GLY A 111 24.19 36.41 -9.52
C GLY A 111 23.49 36.11 -10.83
N TYR A 112 23.11 34.85 -10.95
CA TYR A 112 22.64 34.29 -12.20
C TYR A 112 21.33 33.54 -12.02
N TYR A 113 20.39 33.77 -12.92
CA TYR A 113 19.11 33.07 -13.00
C TYR A 113 19.15 32.01 -14.10
N MET A 114 18.20 31.08 -14.03
CA MET A 114 17.88 30.21 -15.16
C MET A 114 17.41 31.06 -16.33
N GLY A 115 18.04 30.88 -17.49
CA GLY A 115 17.66 31.56 -18.74
C GLY A 115 16.51 30.86 -19.47
N PRO A 116 15.90 31.53 -20.46
CA PRO A 116 14.75 31.01 -21.20
C PRO A 116 15.05 29.70 -21.95
N THR A 117 16.27 29.54 -22.48
CA THR A 117 16.68 28.31 -23.18
C THR A 117 16.76 27.13 -22.19
N LEU A 118 17.35 27.34 -21.00
CA LEU A 118 17.42 26.31 -19.96
C LEU A 118 16.05 25.95 -19.40
N TYR A 119 15.18 26.94 -19.24
CA TYR A 119 13.80 26.73 -18.82
C TYR A 119 13.01 25.88 -19.81
N ALA A 120 13.09 26.20 -21.11
CA ALA A 120 12.45 25.43 -22.17
C ALA A 120 12.94 23.98 -22.22
N TYR A 121 14.25 23.75 -22.03
CA TYR A 121 14.83 22.42 -21.93
C TYR A 121 14.26 21.62 -20.74
N ILE A 122 14.28 22.20 -19.53
CA ILE A 122 13.83 21.54 -18.30
C ILE A 122 12.33 21.21 -18.38
N GLU A 123 11.51 22.14 -18.87
CA GLU A 123 10.07 21.89 -18.99
C GLU A 123 9.80 20.82 -20.05
N ARG A 124 10.54 20.79 -21.17
CA ARG A 124 10.45 19.70 -22.15
C ARG A 124 10.80 18.35 -21.56
N GLU A 125 11.92 18.23 -20.84
CA GLU A 125 12.33 16.99 -20.17
C GLU A 125 11.26 16.51 -19.20
N ARG A 126 10.69 17.43 -18.41
CA ARG A 126 9.58 17.14 -17.49
C ARG A 126 8.35 16.61 -18.25
N GLN A 127 7.93 17.28 -19.32
CA GLN A 127 6.79 16.87 -20.13
C GLN A 127 7.04 15.52 -20.82
N GLN A 128 8.26 15.27 -21.29
CA GLN A 128 8.65 13.97 -21.85
C GLN A 128 8.60 12.86 -20.80
N LYS A 129 9.07 13.13 -19.58
CA LYS A 129 8.99 12.17 -18.47
C LYS A 129 7.55 11.81 -18.13
N ILE A 130 6.66 12.80 -18.00
CA ILE A 130 5.23 12.57 -17.76
C ILE A 130 4.63 11.74 -18.89
N LYS A 131 4.92 12.08 -20.16
CA LYS A 131 4.47 11.29 -21.31
C LYS A 131 4.97 9.83 -21.28
N GLN A 132 6.22 9.61 -20.87
CA GLN A 132 6.77 8.26 -20.71
C GLN A 132 6.09 7.49 -19.57
N GLU A 133 5.77 8.15 -18.46
CA GLU A 133 5.06 7.55 -17.34
C GLU A 133 3.62 7.17 -17.73
N ILE A 134 2.91 8.04 -18.44
CA ILE A 134 1.59 7.76 -19.01
C ILE A 134 1.66 6.57 -19.98
N ALA A 135 2.62 6.58 -20.92
CA ALA A 135 2.79 5.49 -21.88
C ALA A 135 3.09 4.16 -21.19
N THR A 136 3.93 4.19 -20.14
CA THR A 136 4.23 3.00 -19.32
C THR A 136 2.97 2.48 -18.62
N PHE A 137 2.15 3.37 -18.06
CA PHE A 137 0.90 3.00 -17.40
C PHE A 137 -0.09 2.36 -18.37
N VAL A 138 -0.31 2.97 -19.54
CA VAL A 138 -1.18 2.42 -20.59
C VAL A 138 -0.71 1.03 -21.05
N GLN A 139 0.60 0.85 -21.24
CA GLN A 139 1.17 -0.45 -21.58
C GLN A 139 0.94 -1.51 -20.50
N LEU A 140 0.95 -1.12 -19.22
CA LEU A 140 0.66 -2.04 -18.12
C LEU A 140 -0.83 -2.37 -18.04
N GLN A 141 -1.72 -1.40 -18.28
CA GLN A 141 -3.16 -1.66 -18.37
C GLN A 141 -3.48 -2.63 -19.51
N GLU A 142 -2.90 -2.43 -20.69
CA GLU A 142 -3.04 -3.34 -21.83
C GLU A 142 -2.58 -4.76 -21.46
N GLN A 143 -1.39 -4.90 -20.87
CA GLN A 143 -0.91 -6.21 -20.41
C GLN A 143 -1.80 -6.85 -19.35
N LEU A 144 -2.37 -6.06 -18.44
CA LEU A 144 -3.26 -6.54 -17.40
C LEU A 144 -4.61 -6.99 -17.98
N SER A 145 -5.12 -6.30 -19.00
CA SER A 145 -6.38 -6.66 -19.69
C SER A 145 -6.32 -8.01 -20.39
N HIS A 146 -5.11 -8.47 -20.73
CA HIS A 146 -4.88 -9.79 -21.34
C HIS A 146 -4.65 -10.92 -20.34
N CYS A 147 -4.58 -10.62 -19.03
CA CYS A 147 -4.41 -11.63 -18.01
C CYS A 147 -5.74 -12.32 -17.69
N VAL A 148 -5.72 -13.64 -17.56
CA VAL A 148 -6.90 -14.41 -17.16
C VAL A 148 -7.00 -14.46 -15.64
N ILE A 149 -8.15 -14.04 -15.12
CA ILE A 149 -8.49 -14.21 -13.69
C ILE A 149 -9.19 -15.56 -13.54
N PRO A 150 -8.68 -16.50 -12.71
CA PRO A 150 -9.34 -17.78 -12.50
C PRO A 150 -10.76 -17.65 -11.92
N ASP A 151 -11.70 -18.46 -12.40
CA ASP A 151 -13.13 -18.40 -12.03
C ASP A 151 -13.41 -18.58 -10.53
N HIS A 152 -12.52 -19.26 -9.81
CA HIS A 152 -12.66 -19.50 -8.37
C HIS A 152 -12.22 -18.33 -7.49
N ILE A 153 -11.67 -17.26 -8.09
CA ILE A 153 -11.26 -16.05 -7.36
C ILE A 153 -12.47 -15.14 -7.12
N SER A 154 -12.46 -14.42 -6.00
CA SER A 154 -13.56 -13.55 -5.58
C SER A 154 -13.91 -12.50 -6.64
N ALA A 155 -15.21 -12.23 -6.80
CA ALA A 155 -15.70 -11.17 -7.67
C ALA A 155 -15.14 -9.78 -7.29
N SER A 156 -14.79 -9.59 -6.00
CA SER A 156 -14.14 -8.38 -5.49
C SER A 156 -12.79 -8.14 -6.17
N PHE A 157 -11.97 -9.18 -6.33
CA PHE A 157 -10.67 -9.06 -6.99
C PHE A 157 -10.82 -8.65 -8.46
N SER A 158 -11.74 -9.29 -9.19
CA SER A 158 -12.05 -8.95 -10.58
C SER A 158 -12.54 -7.50 -10.72
N GLN A 159 -13.36 -7.03 -9.77
CA GLN A 159 -13.79 -5.63 -9.75
C GLN A 159 -12.60 -4.68 -9.57
N HIS A 160 -11.68 -4.97 -8.65
CA HIS A 160 -10.48 -4.15 -8.47
C HIS A 160 -9.62 -4.07 -9.74
N ILE A 161 -9.47 -5.19 -10.46
CA ILE A 161 -8.76 -5.20 -11.74
C ILE A 161 -9.49 -4.35 -12.78
N ASN A 162 -10.80 -4.53 -12.94
CA ASN A 162 -11.61 -3.75 -13.88
C ASN A 162 -11.56 -2.26 -13.59
N ASP A 163 -11.60 -1.87 -12.32
CA ASP A 163 -11.48 -0.49 -11.92
C ASP A 163 -10.13 0.10 -12.35
N ILE A 164 -9.01 -0.61 -12.13
CA ILE A 164 -7.69 -0.17 -12.59
C ILE A 164 -7.65 0.00 -14.11
N LEU A 165 -8.29 -0.91 -14.86
CA LEU A 165 -8.36 -0.83 -16.31
C LEU A 165 -9.19 0.37 -16.78
N SER A 166 -10.07 0.91 -15.94
CA SER A 166 -10.89 2.09 -16.25
C SER A 166 -10.22 3.43 -15.90
N LEU A 167 -9.18 3.43 -15.04
CA LEU A 167 -8.52 4.66 -14.60
C LEU A 167 -7.67 5.29 -15.71
N ASN A 168 -7.66 6.61 -15.78
CA ASN A 168 -6.59 7.35 -16.45
C ASN A 168 -5.37 7.53 -15.52
N TYR A 169 -4.26 8.05 -16.05
CA TYR A 169 -3.02 8.18 -15.27
C TYR A 169 -3.17 9.11 -14.05
N GLU A 170 -3.87 10.25 -14.19
CA GLU A 170 -4.03 11.20 -13.09
C GLU A 170 -4.90 10.60 -11.96
N GLU A 171 -5.95 9.87 -12.32
CA GLU A 171 -6.78 9.13 -11.37
C GLU A 171 -5.99 8.01 -10.70
N PHE A 172 -5.14 7.30 -11.46
CA PHE A 172 -4.25 6.28 -10.92
C PHE A 172 -3.24 6.84 -9.91
N GLU A 173 -2.67 8.03 -10.16
CA GLU A 173 -1.77 8.69 -9.21
C GLU A 173 -2.45 9.04 -7.88
N LYS A 174 -3.74 9.40 -7.93
CA LYS A 174 -4.51 9.90 -6.79
C LYS A 174 -5.43 8.85 -6.17
N SER A 175 -5.51 7.65 -6.73
CA SER A 175 -6.44 6.62 -6.29
C SER A 175 -6.20 6.19 -4.84
N ASP A 176 -7.25 6.17 -4.03
CA ASP A 176 -7.22 5.70 -2.64
C ASP A 176 -7.06 4.16 -2.53
N ARG A 177 -7.20 3.44 -3.66
CA ARG A 177 -7.10 1.98 -3.72
C ARG A 177 -5.72 1.44 -3.37
N PHE A 178 -4.68 2.26 -3.50
CA PHE A 178 -3.29 1.86 -3.29
C PHE A 178 -2.69 2.39 -1.98
N GLN A 179 -3.52 2.74 -0.98
CA GLN A 179 -3.06 3.43 0.23
C GLN A 179 -2.24 4.70 -0.12
N ASP A 180 -1.43 5.21 0.81
CA ASP A 180 -0.55 6.37 0.61
C ASP A 180 0.72 6.04 -0.22
N TRP A 181 0.65 5.04 -1.11
CA TRP A 181 1.82 4.61 -1.88
C TRP A 181 2.20 5.64 -2.95
N THR A 182 3.51 5.88 -3.09
CA THR A 182 4.05 6.65 -4.21
C THR A 182 3.69 6.02 -5.57
N VAL A 183 3.53 6.85 -6.61
CA VAL A 183 3.24 6.40 -7.99
C VAL A 183 4.21 5.31 -8.45
N HIS A 184 5.50 5.44 -8.12
CA HIS A 184 6.51 4.44 -8.43
C HIS A 184 6.18 3.06 -7.84
N LYS A 185 5.77 3.01 -6.58
CA LYS A 185 5.37 1.76 -5.90
C LYS A 185 4.10 1.18 -6.51
N ARG A 186 3.11 2.04 -6.85
CA ARG A 186 1.88 1.62 -7.55
C ARG A 186 2.19 0.97 -8.91
N VAL A 187 3.09 1.57 -9.70
CA VAL A 187 3.53 1.00 -10.98
C VAL A 187 4.24 -0.35 -10.80
N ILE A 188 5.06 -0.51 -9.77
CA ILE A 188 5.70 -1.80 -9.45
C ILE A 188 4.64 -2.84 -9.04
N PHE A 189 3.60 -2.42 -8.30
CA PHE A 189 2.51 -3.31 -7.93
C PHE A 189 1.69 -3.78 -9.14
N LEU A 190 1.43 -2.91 -10.13
CA LEU A 190 0.82 -3.34 -11.40
C LEU A 190 1.67 -4.40 -12.12
N LYS A 191 2.99 -4.23 -12.16
CA LYS A 191 3.91 -5.24 -12.70
C LYS A 191 3.83 -6.55 -11.91
N PHE A 192 3.71 -6.46 -10.58
CA PHE A 192 3.51 -7.62 -9.72
C PHE A 192 2.21 -8.35 -10.03
N LEU A 193 1.08 -7.65 -10.18
CA LEU A 193 -0.21 -8.26 -10.55
C LEU A 193 -0.16 -8.97 -11.90
N ILE A 194 0.41 -8.32 -12.92
CA ILE A 194 0.58 -8.90 -14.25
C ILE A 194 1.47 -10.16 -14.17
N ALA A 195 2.58 -10.08 -13.45
CA ALA A 195 3.50 -11.19 -13.26
C ALA A 195 2.83 -12.37 -12.54
N LEU A 196 2.05 -12.08 -11.50
CA LEU A 196 1.30 -13.03 -10.69
C LEU A 196 0.27 -13.78 -11.54
N LEU A 197 -0.58 -13.05 -12.26
CA LEU A 197 -1.65 -13.64 -13.08
C LEU A 197 -1.07 -14.47 -14.23
N LYS A 198 -0.06 -13.95 -14.95
CA LYS A 198 0.63 -14.72 -16.01
C LYS A 198 1.30 -15.98 -15.48
N LEU A 199 1.90 -15.93 -14.28
CA LEU A 199 2.51 -17.11 -13.69
C LEU A 199 1.44 -18.14 -13.31
N ARG A 200 0.31 -17.68 -12.76
CA ARG A 200 -0.83 -18.53 -12.39
C ARG A 200 -1.45 -19.27 -13.57
N GLU A 201 -1.44 -18.70 -14.77
CA GLU A 201 -1.88 -19.40 -16.00
C GLU A 201 -1.03 -20.65 -16.32
N THR A 202 0.23 -20.67 -15.88
CA THR A 202 1.18 -21.74 -16.19
C THR A 202 1.48 -22.67 -15.01
N LYS A 203 1.29 -22.20 -13.78
CA LYS A 203 1.60 -22.94 -12.55
C LYS A 203 0.46 -22.79 -11.54
N SER A 204 0.05 -23.92 -10.96
CA SER A 204 -0.92 -23.93 -9.86
C SER A 204 -0.34 -23.38 -8.55
N MET A 205 0.96 -23.51 -8.33
CA MET A 205 1.60 -23.03 -7.10
C MET A 205 3.02 -22.55 -7.37
N PHE A 206 3.45 -21.50 -6.68
CA PHE A 206 4.76 -20.87 -6.86
C PHE A 206 5.16 -20.01 -5.65
N ASP A 207 6.46 -19.85 -5.44
CA ASP A 207 7.00 -18.94 -4.41
C ASP A 207 6.94 -17.47 -4.84
N PHE A 208 6.90 -16.55 -3.87
CA PHE A 208 6.89 -15.11 -4.12
C PHE A 208 8.03 -14.65 -5.04
N LYS A 209 9.24 -15.20 -4.89
CA LYS A 209 10.41 -14.84 -5.72
C LYS A 209 10.29 -15.32 -7.16
N GLU A 210 9.51 -16.37 -7.41
CA GLU A 210 9.26 -16.87 -8.76
C GLU A 210 8.45 -15.87 -9.59
N ILE A 211 7.57 -15.08 -8.95
CA ILE A 211 6.77 -14.03 -9.61
C ILE A 211 7.70 -13.00 -10.28
N GLY A 212 8.71 -12.52 -9.55
CA GLY A 212 9.71 -11.58 -10.10
C GLY A 212 10.63 -12.23 -11.12
N ALA A 213 11.05 -13.48 -10.86
CA ALA A 213 11.95 -14.21 -11.75
C ALA A 213 11.33 -14.46 -13.13
N SER A 214 10.05 -14.88 -13.16
CA SER A 214 9.32 -15.22 -14.38
C SER A 214 9.06 -13.98 -15.26
N TYR A 215 8.79 -12.83 -14.65
CA TYR A 215 8.47 -11.60 -15.35
C TYR A 215 9.69 -10.86 -15.89
N PHE A 216 10.72 -10.64 -15.06
CA PHE A 216 11.87 -9.83 -15.45
C PHE A 216 12.95 -10.59 -16.22
N LYS A 217 13.00 -11.93 -16.10
CA LYS A 217 13.91 -12.84 -16.84
C LYS A 217 15.37 -12.35 -16.92
N LYS A 218 15.87 -11.75 -15.83
CA LYS A 218 17.23 -11.20 -15.74
C LYS A 218 17.80 -11.41 -14.35
N ILE A 219 19.13 -11.33 -14.23
CA ILE A 219 19.82 -11.36 -12.94
C ILE A 219 19.24 -10.27 -12.02
N GLY A 220 18.85 -10.66 -10.81
CA GLY A 220 18.21 -9.79 -9.83
C GLY A 220 16.69 -9.62 -10.00
N GLY A 221 16.07 -10.18 -11.06
CA GLY A 221 14.63 -10.11 -11.31
C GLY A 221 13.77 -10.66 -10.16
N SER A 222 14.22 -11.75 -9.53
CA SER A 222 13.56 -12.38 -8.38
C SER A 222 13.47 -11.51 -7.13
N LYS A 223 14.28 -10.44 -7.06
CA LYS A 223 14.33 -9.52 -5.91
C LYS A 223 13.62 -8.19 -6.14
N VAL A 224 13.08 -7.96 -7.35
CA VAL A 224 12.48 -6.66 -7.70
C VAL A 224 11.29 -6.34 -6.80
N PHE A 225 10.53 -7.36 -6.39
CA PHE A 225 9.37 -7.20 -5.51
C PHE A 225 9.70 -7.33 -4.02
N ASP A 226 10.88 -7.84 -3.63
CA ASP A 226 11.25 -8.12 -2.23
C ASP A 226 11.12 -6.87 -1.33
N ARG A 227 11.46 -5.69 -1.88
CA ARG A 227 11.40 -4.42 -1.13
C ARG A 227 9.99 -4.07 -0.65
N TYR A 228 8.95 -4.55 -1.33
CA TYR A 228 7.55 -4.21 -1.04
C TYR A 228 6.70 -5.47 -0.77
N LYS A 229 7.34 -6.58 -0.39
CA LYS A 229 6.67 -7.88 -0.24
C LYS A 229 5.43 -7.80 0.65
N ASP A 230 5.59 -7.33 1.89
CA ASP A 230 4.51 -7.34 2.88
C ASP A 230 3.37 -6.41 2.44
N ASP A 231 3.71 -5.22 1.93
CA ASP A 231 2.74 -4.27 1.40
C ASP A 231 1.91 -4.85 0.24
N PHE A 232 2.58 -5.57 -0.67
CA PHE A 232 1.92 -6.16 -1.84
C PHE A 232 1.03 -7.32 -1.45
N LEU A 233 1.48 -8.18 -0.53
CA LEU A 233 0.69 -9.31 -0.04
C LEU A 233 -0.53 -8.83 0.77
N ASN A 234 -0.36 -7.84 1.63
CA ASN A 234 -1.47 -7.27 2.43
C ASN A 234 -2.54 -6.63 1.54
N LEU A 235 -2.13 -5.86 0.52
CA LEU A 235 -3.08 -5.27 -0.43
C LEU A 235 -3.76 -6.35 -1.27
N LEU A 236 -3.02 -7.37 -1.70
CA LEU A 236 -3.55 -8.49 -2.46
C LEU A 236 -4.57 -9.29 -1.63
N GLU A 237 -4.28 -9.59 -0.37
CA GLU A 237 -5.21 -10.26 0.55
C GLU A 237 -6.49 -9.45 0.76
N THR A 238 -6.35 -8.13 0.91
CA THR A 238 -7.50 -7.20 0.98
C THR A 238 -8.35 -7.28 -0.29
N TRP A 239 -7.74 -7.32 -1.47
CA TRP A 239 -8.47 -7.37 -2.74
C TRP A 239 -9.10 -8.74 -3.01
N LEU A 240 -8.41 -9.81 -2.61
CA LEU A 240 -8.89 -11.18 -2.74
C LEU A 240 -10.01 -11.49 -1.73
N GLN A 241 -10.04 -10.80 -0.58
CA GLN A 241 -10.86 -11.19 0.58
C GLN A 241 -10.59 -12.64 1.03
N ALA A 242 -9.36 -13.09 0.77
CA ALA A 242 -8.85 -14.43 0.99
C ALA A 242 -7.32 -14.36 0.90
N THR A 243 -6.64 -15.42 1.31
CA THR A 243 -5.18 -15.36 1.30
C THR A 243 -4.58 -15.57 -0.08
N PRO A 244 -3.35 -15.06 -0.29
CA PRO A 244 -2.66 -15.19 -1.57
C PRO A 244 -2.45 -16.63 -2.06
N GLU A 245 -2.59 -17.64 -1.20
CA GLU A 245 -2.58 -19.06 -1.58
C GLU A 245 -3.72 -19.41 -2.56
N VAL A 246 -4.87 -18.75 -2.47
CA VAL A 246 -6.01 -18.95 -3.41
C VAL A 246 -5.62 -18.63 -4.86
N ILE A 247 -4.66 -17.72 -5.05
CA ILE A 247 -4.11 -17.37 -6.37
C ILE A 247 -2.75 -18.04 -6.65
N GLY A 248 -2.35 -19.01 -5.81
CA GLY A 248 -1.20 -19.89 -6.03
C GLY A 248 0.11 -19.45 -5.36
N ILE A 249 0.12 -18.37 -4.57
CA ILE A 249 1.33 -17.96 -3.85
C ILE A 249 1.52 -18.88 -2.63
N ILE A 250 2.60 -19.66 -2.60
CA ILE A 250 2.97 -20.43 -1.41
C ILE A 250 3.87 -19.57 -0.52
N SER A 251 3.46 -19.36 0.74
CA SER A 251 4.35 -18.85 1.78
C SER A 251 5.39 -19.91 2.17
N HIS A 252 6.49 -20.02 1.43
CA HIS A 252 7.61 -20.88 1.83
C HIS A 252 8.31 -20.26 3.06
N GLY A 253 7.90 -20.71 4.24
CA GLY A 253 8.64 -20.42 5.47
C GLY A 253 7.85 -20.56 6.77
N ARG A 254 6.51 -20.56 6.73
CA ARG A 254 5.69 -20.75 7.93
C ARG A 254 4.48 -21.61 7.60
N VAL A 255 4.52 -22.87 7.99
CA VAL A 255 3.35 -23.74 8.00
C VAL A 255 2.50 -23.34 9.19
N HIS A 256 1.31 -22.81 8.94
CA HIS A 256 0.38 -22.44 10.01
C HIS A 256 -0.45 -23.64 10.43
N SER A 257 -0.39 -23.97 11.71
CA SER A 257 -1.14 -25.07 12.32
C SER A 257 -2.38 -24.54 13.02
N VAL A 258 -3.53 -25.15 12.76
CA VAL A 258 -4.76 -24.94 13.51
C VAL A 258 -4.91 -26.10 14.48
N TYR A 259 -4.89 -25.81 15.78
CA TYR A 259 -4.99 -26.83 16.82
C TYR A 259 -6.44 -27.12 17.18
N PHE A 260 -6.78 -28.38 17.37
CA PHE A 260 -8.13 -28.81 17.72
C PHE A 260 -8.15 -30.14 18.50
N SER A 261 -9.30 -30.48 19.08
CA SER A 261 -9.58 -31.79 19.65
C SER A 261 -11.04 -32.17 19.41
N GLY A 262 -11.28 -33.34 18.84
CA GLY A 262 -12.61 -33.79 18.43
C GLY A 262 -12.52 -34.81 17.29
N ASN A 263 -13.66 -35.26 16.78
CA ASN A 263 -13.72 -36.18 15.66
C ASN A 263 -13.70 -35.39 14.34
N VAL A 264 -12.63 -35.52 13.55
CA VAL A 264 -12.50 -34.84 12.26
C VAL A 264 -12.07 -35.85 11.21
N LYS A 265 -12.75 -35.87 10.07
CA LYS A 265 -12.44 -36.71 8.93
C LYS A 265 -12.19 -35.85 7.71
N GLY A 266 -11.16 -36.19 6.97
CA GLY A 266 -11.09 -35.88 5.56
C GLY A 266 -10.71 -37.12 4.74
N ILE A 267 -10.31 -36.89 3.51
CA ILE A 267 -9.87 -37.89 2.53
C ILE A 267 -8.59 -38.62 2.97
N TYR A 268 -7.60 -37.89 3.50
CA TYR A 268 -6.27 -38.42 3.81
C TYR A 268 -6.01 -38.56 5.31
N ALA A 269 -6.77 -37.87 6.16
CA ALA A 269 -6.58 -37.90 7.61
C ALA A 269 -7.89 -38.14 8.37
N ASN A 270 -7.80 -38.88 9.48
CA ASN A 270 -8.90 -39.13 10.39
C ASN A 270 -8.42 -38.98 11.85
N PHE A 271 -9.07 -38.08 12.56
CA PHE A 271 -8.74 -37.67 13.92
C PHE A 271 -9.88 -38.04 14.86
N GLN A 272 -9.53 -38.50 16.06
CA GLN A 272 -10.49 -38.92 17.08
C GLN A 272 -10.43 -38.03 18.32
N ALA A 273 -11.57 -37.91 19.00
CA ALA A 273 -11.67 -37.20 20.26
C ALA A 273 -10.75 -37.80 21.35
N GLY A 274 -10.10 -36.92 22.12
CA GLY A 274 -9.26 -37.29 23.27
C GLY A 274 -7.75 -37.15 23.08
N ALA A 275 -7.31 -36.61 21.95
CA ALA A 275 -5.94 -36.12 21.76
C ALA A 275 -5.98 -34.71 21.17
N LEU A 276 -4.88 -33.96 21.38
CA LEU A 276 -4.65 -32.68 20.72
C LEU A 276 -4.11 -32.92 19.31
N HIS A 277 -4.80 -32.40 18.31
CA HIS A 277 -4.45 -32.53 16.89
C HIS A 277 -4.13 -31.18 16.29
N ALA A 278 -3.52 -31.21 15.11
CA ALA A 278 -3.29 -30.03 14.29
C ALA A 278 -3.53 -30.34 12.82
N VAL A 279 -4.21 -29.43 12.11
CA VAL A 279 -4.21 -29.37 10.64
C VAL A 279 -3.37 -28.19 10.18
N THR A 280 -2.75 -28.30 9.02
CA THR A 280 -1.95 -27.22 8.45
C THR A 280 -2.71 -26.50 7.34
N ASP A 281 -2.37 -25.25 7.10
CA ASP A 281 -2.74 -24.51 5.89
C ASP A 281 -2.51 -25.33 4.60
N VAL A 282 -1.39 -26.04 4.50
CA VAL A 282 -1.10 -26.94 3.36
C VAL A 282 -2.10 -28.08 3.25
N ALA A 283 -2.53 -28.69 4.36
CA ALA A 283 -3.55 -29.73 4.35
C ALA A 283 -4.92 -29.17 3.93
N LEU A 284 -5.29 -28.00 4.45
CA LEU A 284 -6.55 -27.32 4.16
C LEU A 284 -6.70 -26.90 2.69
N LEU A 285 -5.58 -26.68 1.98
CA LEU A 285 -5.59 -26.40 0.53
C LEU A 285 -5.92 -27.64 -0.31
N ASN A 286 -5.61 -28.83 0.19
CA ASN A 286 -5.66 -30.08 -0.60
C ASN A 286 -6.83 -31.00 -0.20
N GLU A 287 -7.55 -30.67 0.88
CA GLU A 287 -8.54 -31.55 1.48
C GLU A 287 -9.64 -30.75 2.19
N GLN A 288 -10.85 -31.32 2.19
CA GLN A 288 -11.99 -30.81 2.95
C GLN A 288 -12.17 -31.67 4.20
N PHE A 289 -12.28 -31.01 5.35
CA PHE A 289 -12.51 -31.68 6.63
C PHE A 289 -13.97 -31.54 7.06
N HIS A 290 -14.50 -32.61 7.64
CA HIS A 290 -15.85 -32.67 8.17
C HIS A 290 -15.86 -33.36 9.54
N THR A 291 -16.87 -33.08 10.34
CA THR A 291 -17.06 -33.72 11.65
C THR A 291 -18.40 -34.43 11.75
N VAL A 292 -18.48 -35.41 12.66
CA VAL A 292 -19.73 -36.04 13.09
C VAL A 292 -20.23 -35.51 14.44
N ASP A 293 -19.43 -34.66 15.08
CA ASP A 293 -19.77 -34.03 16.35
C ASP A 293 -20.92 -33.03 16.18
N HIS A 294 -21.65 -32.73 17.26
CA HIS A 294 -22.85 -31.88 17.24
C HIS A 294 -22.59 -30.47 17.79
N VAL A 295 -21.51 -30.32 18.54
CA VAL A 295 -21.18 -29.10 19.26
C VAL A 295 -19.78 -28.65 18.86
N LEU A 296 -19.67 -27.45 18.30
CA LEU A 296 -18.38 -26.81 18.02
C LEU A 296 -18.06 -25.78 19.10
N TRP A 297 -16.86 -25.86 19.66
CA TRP A 297 -16.31 -24.85 20.56
C TRP A 297 -15.20 -24.09 19.83
N LEU A 298 -15.33 -22.77 19.78
CA LEU A 298 -14.29 -21.86 19.31
C LEU A 298 -13.68 -21.17 20.51
N VAL A 299 -12.47 -21.60 20.87
CA VAL A 299 -11.76 -21.07 22.04
C VAL A 299 -10.60 -20.20 21.58
N GLU A 300 -10.37 -19.06 22.24
CA GLU A 300 -9.27 -18.16 21.85
C GLU A 300 -7.90 -18.78 22.09
N ASN A 301 -7.65 -19.28 23.29
CA ASN A 301 -6.31 -19.66 23.73
C ASN A 301 -6.09 -21.18 23.82
N ARG A 302 -4.81 -21.58 23.71
CA ARG A 302 -4.40 -23.00 23.74
C ARG A 302 -4.58 -23.65 25.10
N ALA A 303 -4.57 -22.87 26.18
CA ALA A 303 -4.76 -23.39 27.53
C ALA A 303 -6.15 -24.00 27.67
N MET A 304 -7.18 -23.32 27.13
CA MET A 304 -8.55 -23.82 27.09
C MET A 304 -8.67 -25.09 26.25
N LEU A 305 -8.13 -25.08 25.04
CA LEU A 305 -8.13 -26.27 24.17
C LEU A 305 -7.48 -27.46 24.86
N THR A 306 -6.29 -27.26 25.45
CA THR A 306 -5.52 -28.33 26.09
C THR A 306 -6.28 -28.91 27.29
N ARG A 307 -6.93 -28.05 28.08
CA ARG A 307 -7.72 -28.47 29.24
C ARG A 307 -8.95 -29.27 28.85
N MET A 308 -9.67 -28.86 27.80
CA MET A 308 -10.82 -29.62 27.30
C MET A 308 -10.39 -30.93 26.62
N ALA A 309 -9.25 -30.92 25.92
CA ALA A 309 -8.66 -32.12 25.31
C ALA A 309 -8.20 -33.15 26.36
N ALA A 310 -7.74 -32.70 27.53
CA ALA A 310 -7.42 -33.55 28.68
C ALA A 310 -8.63 -34.23 29.32
N SER A 311 -9.85 -33.85 28.90
CA SER A 311 -11.13 -34.44 29.29
C SER A 311 -11.77 -35.22 28.12
N PRO A 312 -11.17 -36.33 27.66
CA PRO A 312 -11.65 -37.09 26.49
C PRO A 312 -13.08 -37.61 26.67
N THR A 313 -13.47 -37.94 27.91
CA THR A 313 -14.82 -38.40 28.25
C THR A 313 -15.84 -37.31 28.00
N PHE A 314 -15.56 -36.07 28.39
CA PHE A 314 -16.42 -34.92 28.10
C PHE A 314 -16.65 -34.78 26.60
N LEU A 315 -15.58 -34.68 25.79
CA LEU A 315 -15.68 -34.49 24.34
C LEU A 315 -16.52 -35.58 23.67
N LYS A 316 -16.36 -36.83 24.10
CA LYS A 316 -17.13 -37.98 23.56
C LYS A 316 -18.59 -37.94 24.00
N GLU A 317 -18.86 -37.72 25.28
CA GLU A 317 -20.23 -37.70 25.83
C GLU A 317 -21.06 -36.53 25.27
N THR A 318 -20.43 -35.39 25.01
CA THR A 318 -21.11 -34.20 24.49
C THR A 318 -21.01 -34.06 22.98
N ALA A 319 -20.45 -35.06 22.28
CA ALA A 319 -20.17 -35.01 20.84
C ALA A 319 -19.61 -33.64 20.44
N SER A 320 -18.50 -33.25 21.08
CA SER A 320 -17.92 -31.92 20.98
C SER A 320 -16.57 -31.92 20.28
N ILE A 321 -16.39 -30.95 19.41
CA ILE A 321 -15.11 -30.57 18.83
C ILE A 321 -14.72 -29.19 19.34
N VAL A 322 -13.45 -29.02 19.68
CA VAL A 322 -12.88 -27.75 20.15
C VAL A 322 -11.79 -27.32 19.17
N ILE A 323 -11.90 -26.10 18.64
CA ILE A 323 -10.91 -25.45 17.76
C ILE A 323 -10.32 -24.26 18.50
N CYS A 324 -8.99 -24.18 18.56
CA CYS A 324 -8.29 -23.00 19.07
C CYS A 324 -8.10 -21.98 17.95
N LEU A 325 -8.51 -20.74 18.19
CA LEU A 325 -8.35 -19.61 17.26
C LEU A 325 -6.95 -18.98 17.35
N ASP A 326 -6.24 -19.20 18.45
CA ASP A 326 -4.85 -18.79 18.69
C ASP A 326 -4.65 -17.26 18.55
N GLY A 327 -5.59 -16.49 19.12
CA GLY A 327 -5.68 -15.04 18.97
C GLY A 327 -6.38 -14.63 17.67
N HIS A 328 -5.71 -13.82 16.83
CA HIS A 328 -6.27 -13.36 15.57
C HIS A 328 -6.57 -14.51 14.60
N ILE A 329 -7.80 -14.58 14.12
CA ILE A 329 -8.27 -15.59 13.17
C ILE A 329 -7.58 -15.40 11.82
N ARG A 330 -6.56 -16.23 11.56
CA ARG A 330 -5.89 -16.31 10.25
C ARG A 330 -6.72 -17.11 9.27
N SER A 331 -6.35 -17.07 8.00
CA SER A 331 -7.02 -17.84 6.95
C SER A 331 -7.14 -19.32 7.21
N SER A 332 -6.09 -19.97 7.73
CA SER A 332 -6.14 -21.39 8.08
C SER A 332 -7.22 -21.67 9.12
N HIS A 333 -7.35 -20.81 10.14
CA HIS A 333 -8.39 -20.88 11.14
C HIS A 333 -9.76 -20.60 10.53
N HIS A 334 -9.86 -19.58 9.66
CA HIS A 334 -11.09 -19.27 8.94
C HIS A 334 -11.57 -20.46 8.12
N THR A 335 -10.74 -20.98 7.20
CA THR A 335 -11.06 -22.10 6.33
C THR A 335 -11.42 -23.34 7.13
N PHE A 336 -10.62 -23.73 8.13
CA PHE A 336 -10.92 -24.92 8.92
C PHE A 336 -12.20 -24.76 9.75
N THR A 337 -12.37 -23.64 10.45
CA THR A 337 -13.59 -23.35 11.22
C THR A 337 -14.82 -23.36 10.32
N GLN A 338 -14.72 -22.78 9.12
CA GLN A 338 -15.79 -22.78 8.13
C GLN A 338 -16.15 -24.22 7.69
N GLN A 339 -15.17 -25.02 7.31
CA GLN A 339 -15.40 -26.42 6.90
C GLN A 339 -16.09 -27.25 8.00
N ILE A 340 -15.64 -27.08 9.26
CA ILE A 340 -16.21 -27.79 10.40
C ILE A 340 -17.60 -27.26 10.76
N SER A 341 -17.80 -25.94 10.83
CA SER A 341 -19.09 -25.33 11.21
C SER A 341 -20.19 -25.62 10.19
N HIS A 342 -19.85 -25.79 8.91
CA HIS A 342 -20.77 -26.16 7.84
C HIS A 342 -21.02 -27.68 7.75
N SER A 343 -20.43 -28.48 8.63
CA SER A 343 -20.76 -29.91 8.70
C SER A 343 -22.22 -30.08 9.15
N PRO A 344 -23.07 -30.84 8.42
CA PRO A 344 -24.52 -30.93 8.71
C PRO A 344 -24.88 -31.44 10.11
N SER A 345 -23.93 -32.10 10.77
CA SER A 345 -23.99 -32.64 12.12
C SER A 345 -23.96 -31.55 13.20
N ILE A 346 -23.30 -30.42 12.95
CA ILE A 346 -23.17 -29.33 13.91
C ILE A 346 -24.52 -28.64 14.10
N LYS A 347 -24.93 -28.50 15.37
CA LYS A 347 -26.21 -27.87 15.77
C LYS A 347 -26.01 -26.64 16.63
N GLN A 348 -24.88 -26.54 17.32
CA GLN A 348 -24.53 -25.34 18.06
C GLN A 348 -23.03 -25.03 17.98
N VAL A 349 -22.73 -23.74 18.05
CA VAL A 349 -21.37 -23.21 18.23
C VAL A 349 -21.31 -22.43 19.54
N LEU A 350 -20.33 -22.74 20.40
CA LEU A 350 -20.00 -21.95 21.57
C LEU A 350 -18.71 -21.19 21.30
N ILE A 351 -18.76 -19.86 21.44
CA ILE A 351 -17.62 -18.97 21.30
C ILE A 351 -17.16 -18.56 22.69
N TRP A 352 -15.89 -18.83 22.98
CA TRP A 352 -15.27 -18.52 24.25
C TRP A 352 -13.91 -17.84 24.05
N THR A 353 -13.92 -16.53 24.24
CA THR A 353 -12.76 -15.65 24.11
C THR A 353 -12.36 -15.09 25.46
N ASP A 354 -11.16 -14.52 25.49
CA ASP A 354 -10.73 -13.70 26.61
C ASP A 354 -11.65 -12.47 26.71
N TYR A 355 -11.78 -11.95 27.93
CA TYR A 355 -12.75 -10.91 28.26
C TYR A 355 -12.14 -9.50 28.12
N ASP A 356 -11.55 -9.22 26.96
CA ASP A 356 -10.95 -7.93 26.61
C ASP A 356 -11.38 -7.40 25.24
N GLU A 357 -10.85 -6.24 24.83
CA GLU A 357 -11.16 -5.64 23.52
C GLU A 357 -10.73 -6.53 22.35
N SER A 358 -9.62 -7.25 22.47
CA SER A 358 -9.14 -8.16 21.44
C SER A 358 -10.03 -9.41 21.35
N GLY A 359 -10.40 -10.00 22.49
CA GLY A 359 -11.33 -11.12 22.57
C GLY A 359 -12.71 -10.77 22.03
N LEU A 360 -13.19 -9.53 22.22
CA LEU A 360 -14.42 -9.05 21.57
C LEU A 360 -14.30 -9.06 20.03
N SER A 361 -13.18 -8.60 19.49
CA SER A 361 -12.91 -8.64 18.04
C SER A 361 -12.86 -10.08 17.52
N ILE A 362 -12.17 -10.96 18.24
CA ILE A 362 -12.04 -12.37 17.87
C ILE A 362 -13.40 -13.07 17.92
N ALA A 363 -14.22 -12.79 18.93
CA ALA A 363 -15.56 -13.34 19.05
C ALA A 363 -16.47 -12.93 17.89
N TYR A 364 -16.34 -11.68 17.42
CA TYR A 364 -17.05 -11.19 16.24
C TYR A 364 -16.59 -11.87 14.95
N ASP A 365 -15.28 -11.97 14.75
CA ASP A 365 -14.74 -12.63 13.56
C ASP A 365 -15.11 -14.11 13.53
N ALA A 366 -15.08 -14.79 14.67
CA ALA A 366 -15.53 -16.18 14.82
C ALA A 366 -17.02 -16.33 14.47
N TYR A 367 -17.87 -15.43 15.00
CA TYR A 367 -19.29 -15.42 14.72
C TYR A 367 -19.60 -15.31 13.22
N ARG A 368 -18.88 -14.45 12.50
CA ARG A 368 -19.08 -14.26 11.05
C ARG A 368 -18.74 -15.47 10.19
N ILE A 369 -18.00 -16.45 10.72
CA ILE A 369 -17.61 -17.67 10.00
C ILE A 369 -18.69 -18.77 10.14
N VAL A 370 -19.53 -18.67 11.18
CA VAL A 370 -20.54 -19.67 11.50
C VAL A 370 -21.79 -19.47 10.61
N PRO A 371 -22.39 -20.55 10.08
CA PRO A 371 -23.66 -20.46 9.33
C PRO A 371 -24.82 -19.90 10.16
N ASP A 372 -25.72 -19.17 9.51
CA ASP A 372 -26.89 -18.55 10.14
C ASP A 372 -27.90 -19.58 10.72
N ASP A 373 -27.89 -20.82 10.24
CA ASP A 373 -28.79 -21.90 10.68
C ASP A 373 -28.30 -22.65 11.94
N VAL A 374 -27.12 -22.31 12.45
CA VAL A 374 -26.53 -22.92 13.64
C VAL A 374 -26.76 -22.04 14.87
N THR A 375 -27.12 -22.65 16.00
CA THR A 375 -27.29 -21.89 17.26
C THR A 375 -25.95 -21.42 17.80
N VAL A 376 -25.72 -20.11 17.86
CA VAL A 376 -24.48 -19.53 18.42
C VAL A 376 -24.69 -19.07 19.86
N LYS A 377 -23.71 -19.36 20.72
CA LYS A 377 -23.68 -18.98 22.14
C LYS A 377 -22.35 -18.35 22.49
N TRP A 378 -22.36 -17.26 23.26
CA TRP A 378 -21.16 -16.66 23.85
C TRP A 378 -21.12 -16.89 25.35
N ILE A 379 -19.95 -17.26 25.86
CA ILE A 379 -19.74 -17.58 27.27
C ILE A 379 -19.11 -16.39 27.98
N ALA A 380 -19.83 -15.81 28.93
CA ALA A 380 -19.37 -14.70 29.75
C ALA A 380 -18.57 -15.16 30.98
N SER A 381 -17.78 -14.24 31.55
CA SER A 381 -16.89 -14.53 32.69
C SER A 381 -17.66 -14.88 33.96
N ASP A 382 -18.87 -14.35 34.14
CA ASP A 382 -19.76 -14.73 35.24
C ASP A 382 -20.47 -16.08 35.02
N GLY A 383 -20.18 -16.78 33.92
CA GLY A 383 -20.77 -18.05 33.53
C GLY A 383 -22.16 -17.92 32.88
N SER A 384 -22.62 -16.68 32.63
CA SER A 384 -23.83 -16.43 31.82
C SER A 384 -23.59 -16.74 30.34
N ILE A 385 -24.69 -16.97 29.62
CA ILE A 385 -24.68 -17.39 28.21
C ILE A 385 -25.55 -16.43 27.42
N PHE A 386 -24.96 -15.84 26.40
CA PHE A 386 -25.64 -14.95 25.47
C PHE A 386 -25.91 -15.70 24.18
N ARG A 387 -27.10 -15.47 23.58
CA ARG A 387 -27.50 -16.01 22.26
C ARG A 387 -27.64 -14.92 21.20
N ASP A 388 -27.39 -13.68 21.60
CA ASP A 388 -27.41 -12.50 20.75
C ASP A 388 -26.06 -11.79 20.90
N TYR A 389 -25.40 -11.53 19.78
CA TYR A 389 -24.07 -10.94 19.76
C TYR A 389 -24.07 -9.52 20.33
N GLU A 390 -25.08 -8.70 19.99
CA GLU A 390 -25.15 -7.33 20.49
C GLU A 390 -25.37 -7.28 22.01
N ALA A 391 -26.17 -8.20 22.56
CA ALA A 391 -26.31 -8.36 24.00
C ALA A 391 -24.98 -8.74 24.68
N TYR A 392 -24.23 -9.69 24.11
CA TYR A 392 -22.89 -10.07 24.60
C TYR A 392 -21.90 -8.90 24.55
N LYS A 393 -21.83 -8.20 23.42
CA LYS A 393 -20.97 -7.05 23.19
C LYS A 393 -21.25 -5.92 24.19
N ASN A 394 -22.53 -5.57 24.37
CA ASN A 394 -22.94 -4.54 25.34
C ASN A 394 -22.56 -4.94 26.77
N TRP A 395 -22.75 -6.21 27.14
CA TRP A 395 -22.33 -6.73 28.44
C TRP A 395 -20.81 -6.62 28.64
N LEU A 396 -20.01 -7.06 27.65
CA LEU A 396 -18.55 -7.05 27.77
C LEU A 396 -18.00 -5.62 27.83
N GLN A 397 -18.50 -4.71 26.98
CA GLN A 397 -18.11 -3.30 27.02
C GLN A 397 -18.45 -2.64 28.37
N HIS A 398 -19.60 -2.98 28.96
CA HIS A 398 -19.95 -2.52 30.29
C HIS A 398 -19.01 -3.09 31.36
N GLN A 399 -18.67 -4.39 31.30
CA GLN A 399 -17.73 -5.01 32.24
C GLN A 399 -16.33 -4.38 32.15
N LEU A 400 -15.83 -4.13 30.95
CA LEU A 400 -14.54 -3.48 30.72
C LEU A 400 -14.48 -2.06 31.29
N SER A 401 -15.61 -1.35 31.34
CA SER A 401 -15.69 -0.02 31.95
C SER A 401 -15.64 -0.04 33.48
N ILE A 402 -16.01 -1.16 34.11
CA ILE A 402 -16.15 -1.29 35.58
C ILE A 402 -14.93 -1.98 36.20
N THR A 403 -14.36 -2.97 35.52
CA THR A 403 -13.45 -3.93 36.15
C THR A 403 -12.13 -4.01 35.40
N LYS A 404 -11.06 -3.40 35.94
CA LYS A 404 -9.66 -3.66 35.52
C LYS A 404 -9.09 -4.87 36.29
N ARG A 405 -9.67 -6.06 36.12
CA ARG A 405 -9.15 -7.30 36.76
C ARG A 405 -8.25 -8.09 35.82
N GLU A 406 -7.32 -8.85 36.42
CA GLU A 406 -6.40 -9.76 35.72
C GLU A 406 -7.12 -10.95 35.09
N GLN A 407 -6.55 -11.44 33.99
CA GLN A 407 -7.18 -12.12 32.86
C GLN A 407 -7.36 -13.66 32.96
N GLU A 408 -7.22 -14.33 34.11
CA GLU A 408 -7.15 -15.82 34.15
C GLU A 408 -8.12 -16.54 35.13
N GLU A 409 -9.17 -15.89 35.63
CA GLU A 409 -9.92 -16.43 36.79
C GLU A 409 -11.00 -17.49 36.49
N VAL A 410 -11.38 -17.71 35.22
CA VAL A 410 -12.52 -18.58 34.87
C VAL A 410 -12.12 -19.63 33.85
N LEU A 411 -11.37 -20.63 34.30
CA LEU A 411 -11.18 -21.87 33.55
C LEU A 411 -12.24 -22.84 34.07
N GLY A 412 -13.40 -22.89 33.42
CA GLY A 412 -14.51 -23.73 33.89
C GLY A 412 -14.16 -25.23 34.04
N ASP A 413 -15.05 -26.01 34.64
CA ASP A 413 -14.93 -27.46 34.76
C ASP A 413 -15.89 -28.22 33.82
N GLU A 414 -15.72 -29.54 33.69
CA GLU A 414 -16.59 -30.35 32.82
C GLU A 414 -18.08 -30.19 33.14
N LYS A 415 -18.44 -29.98 34.41
CA LYS A 415 -19.84 -29.78 34.82
C LYS A 415 -20.38 -28.46 34.28
N GLN A 416 -19.59 -27.39 34.38
CA GLN A 416 -19.93 -26.09 33.82
C GLN A 416 -20.02 -26.14 32.29
N TRP A 417 -19.07 -26.78 31.61
CA TRP A 417 -19.12 -26.90 30.15
C TRP A 417 -20.36 -27.65 29.67
N LYS A 418 -20.73 -28.75 30.34
CA LYS A 418 -21.99 -29.48 30.06
C LYS A 418 -23.21 -28.60 30.32
N LYS A 419 -23.19 -27.77 31.37
CA LYS A 419 -24.26 -26.81 31.64
C LYS A 419 -24.40 -25.77 30.52
N TRP A 420 -23.29 -25.27 30.00
CA TRP A 420 -23.29 -24.29 28.91
C TRP A 420 -23.81 -24.84 27.59
N ILE A 421 -23.51 -26.11 27.30
CA ILE A 421 -24.09 -26.84 26.19
C ILE A 421 -25.61 -26.95 26.32
N ASN A 422 -26.10 -27.33 27.50
CA ASN A 422 -27.51 -27.65 27.71
C ASN A 422 -28.43 -26.45 27.97
N HIS A 423 -27.87 -25.25 28.15
CA HIS A 423 -28.64 -24.03 28.37
C HIS A 423 -29.29 -23.55 27.07
#